data_AF-A0A1Y0V6Q9-F1
#
_entry.id   AF-A0A1Y0V6Q9-F1
#
_cell.length_a   1.000
_cell.length_b   1.000
_cell.length_c   1.000
_cell.angle_alpha   90.00
_cell.angle_beta   90.00
_cell.angle_gamma   90.00
#
_symmetry.space_group_name_H-M   'P 1'
#
loop_
_entity.id
_entity.type
_entity.pdbx_description
1 polymer ?
#
loop_
_entity_poly.entity_id
_entity_poly.type
_entity_poly.pdbx_seq_one_letter_code
_entity_poly.pdbx_strand_id
1 'polypeptide(L)'
;MALSDFEKDLLRREFTIPRPPEGTTYTASHCLLNTGDKLHKDMPVLDLSVCTIAEQNGQKQITRSQTTICCPDIPSEDCIFDTCKINENNSDDKNYARVTFLLPDTFFYLIQNVVVSIAVSSGDMFMSPNIPEKKLTNAIKAYAPDIDATRVLYLCDTTFFGGSDEGFLVTNSTFRYNDGNIKITISFDDLVGATLDDKQTLHINCGKETFIIPNTNSSINIKSLKAFFDTIKKLRELGKTSASDKIVILSDMPPPVRIAYVGLLAILAVQEGGMNDQALAFLQMLMVRLDFSSDMRREMNSLLSSISTSNPISLKAQIDQSLPSGQEFALGISLMKDAISFIHALKPKDDQGEPIQNAADNPNIISLAQLMGVDRKQLSFLEAVVIQDEKILRGDISDDQYVSQMKDLTARASAVGVPIAAVYLSGSVVGLSAAGITSGLATLGLGGVLGLSSMVTGIGTLILVGVGVYKGMNWIELPRVLWRRFLSELRG
;
A
#
# COMPACT_ATOMS: atom_id res chain seq x y z
N MET A 1 -18.36 4.63 1.67
CA MET A 1 -18.94 5.55 2.68
C MET A 1 -18.96 6.94 2.07
N ALA A 2 -19.97 7.78 2.32
CA ALA A 2 -19.98 9.15 1.77
C ALA A 2 -18.93 10.00 2.50
N LEU A 3 -18.10 10.74 1.75
CA LEU A 3 -17.09 11.64 2.32
C LEU A 3 -17.75 12.76 3.13
N SER A 4 -17.19 13.06 4.31
CA SER A 4 -17.53 14.26 5.08
C SER A 4 -17.08 15.53 4.35
N ASP A 5 -17.67 16.67 4.71
CA ASP A 5 -17.28 17.96 4.11
C ASP A 5 -15.81 18.32 4.41
N PHE A 6 -15.30 17.90 5.57
CA PHE A 6 -13.89 18.05 5.92
C PHE A 6 -12.97 17.25 4.99
N GLU A 7 -13.29 15.99 4.69
CA GLU A 7 -12.51 15.17 3.75
C GLU A 7 -12.57 15.75 2.34
N LYS A 8 -13.75 16.19 1.89
CA LYS A 8 -13.91 16.83 0.57
C LYS A 8 -13.03 18.07 0.45
N ASP A 9 -12.97 18.91 1.47
CA ASP A 9 -12.12 20.12 1.45
C ASP A 9 -10.62 19.78 1.38
N LEU A 10 -10.19 18.68 2.02
CA LEU A 10 -8.80 18.21 1.93
C LEU A 10 -8.45 17.60 0.56
N LEU A 11 -9.40 16.90 -0.08
CA LEU A 11 -9.21 16.21 -1.35
C LEU A 11 -9.47 17.10 -2.57
N ARG A 12 -10.18 18.22 -2.39
CA ARG A 12 -10.54 19.13 -3.47
C ARG A 12 -9.30 19.81 -4.05
N ARG A 13 -9.20 19.80 -5.37
CA ARG A 13 -8.20 20.51 -6.15
C ARG A 13 -8.88 21.34 -7.22
N GLU A 14 -8.25 22.44 -7.58
CA GLU A 14 -8.72 23.32 -8.64
C GLU A 14 -7.60 23.58 -9.65
N PHE A 15 -7.96 23.64 -10.92
CA PHE A 15 -7.13 24.30 -11.91
C PHE A 15 -7.94 25.38 -12.62
N THR A 16 -7.26 26.49 -12.87
CA THR A 16 -7.83 27.62 -13.59
C THR A 16 -7.35 27.56 -15.02
N ILE A 17 -8.28 27.74 -15.95
CA ILE A 17 -7.95 27.82 -17.36
C ILE A 17 -7.05 29.05 -17.59
N PRO A 18 -5.93 28.89 -18.31
CA PRO A 18 -5.03 30.01 -18.59
C PRO A 18 -5.77 31.15 -19.26
N ARG A 19 -5.37 32.38 -18.93
CA ARG A 19 -5.96 33.58 -19.53
C ARG A 19 -5.75 33.55 -21.05
N PRO A 20 -6.75 34.02 -21.84
CA PRO A 20 -6.54 34.19 -23.26
C PRO A 20 -5.39 35.18 -23.53
N PRO A 21 -4.69 35.04 -24.66
CA PRO A 21 -3.76 36.05 -25.16
C PRO A 21 -4.44 37.42 -25.28
N GLU A 22 -3.64 38.50 -25.24
CA GLU A 22 -4.14 39.85 -25.43
C GLU A 22 -4.89 39.98 -26.77
N GLY A 23 -6.05 40.65 -26.77
CA GLY A 23 -6.94 40.73 -27.93
C GLY A 23 -7.80 39.49 -28.20
N THR A 24 -7.75 38.47 -27.33
CA THR A 24 -8.60 37.27 -27.41
C THR A 24 -9.53 37.17 -26.20
N THR A 25 -10.76 36.73 -26.44
CA THR A 25 -11.76 36.45 -25.40
C THR A 25 -12.19 34.98 -25.47
N TYR A 26 -12.28 34.34 -24.31
CA TYR A 26 -12.85 33.01 -24.17
C TYR A 26 -14.28 33.13 -23.64
N THR A 27 -15.21 32.41 -24.24
CA THR A 27 -16.56 32.22 -23.70
C THR A 27 -16.75 30.73 -23.53
N ALA A 28 -16.86 30.26 -22.29
CA ALA A 28 -17.13 28.86 -22.05
C ALA A 28 -18.56 28.53 -22.47
N SER A 29 -18.71 27.54 -23.35
CA SER A 29 -20.00 27.18 -23.92
C SER A 29 -20.67 26.03 -23.18
N HIS A 30 -19.91 25.00 -22.80
CA HIS A 30 -20.48 23.82 -22.15
C HIS A 30 -19.41 23.01 -21.41
N CYS A 31 -19.71 22.57 -20.18
CA CYS A 31 -18.89 21.56 -19.50
C CYS A 31 -19.28 20.17 -20.00
N LEU A 32 -18.29 19.40 -20.43
CA LEU A 32 -18.49 18.08 -21.05
C LEU A 32 -18.56 16.94 -20.04
N LEU A 33 -18.33 17.24 -18.75
CA LEU A 33 -18.28 16.26 -17.67
C LEU A 33 -19.43 16.45 -16.69
N ASN A 34 -19.90 15.34 -16.15
CA ASN A 34 -20.84 15.28 -15.04
C ASN A 34 -20.10 15.07 -13.73
N THR A 35 -20.63 15.62 -12.64
CA THR A 35 -20.14 15.34 -11.28
C THR A 35 -20.12 13.83 -11.04
N GLY A 36 -18.95 13.31 -10.66
CA GLY A 36 -18.75 11.86 -10.49
C GLY A 36 -17.95 11.19 -11.62
N ASP A 37 -17.74 11.86 -12.76
CA ASP A 37 -16.97 11.28 -13.86
C ASP A 37 -15.49 11.09 -13.46
N LYS A 38 -14.92 9.92 -13.80
CA LYS A 38 -13.49 9.66 -13.62
C LYS A 38 -12.67 10.45 -14.63
N LEU A 39 -11.66 11.15 -14.14
CA LEU A 39 -10.75 11.93 -14.95
C LEU A 39 -9.58 11.08 -15.43
N HIS A 40 -9.16 11.30 -16.67
CA HIS A 40 -7.89 10.82 -17.21
C HIS A 40 -7.20 11.95 -17.98
N LYS A 41 -5.90 11.80 -18.19
CA LYS A 41 -5.10 12.75 -18.96
C LYS A 41 -5.70 12.96 -20.34
N ASP A 42 -5.68 14.21 -20.81
CA ASP A 42 -6.16 14.63 -22.13
C ASP A 42 -7.68 14.46 -22.35
N MET A 43 -8.44 14.08 -21.32
CA MET A 43 -9.90 13.98 -21.38
C MET A 43 -10.52 15.36 -21.61
N PRO A 44 -11.44 15.54 -22.58
CA PRO A 44 -12.08 16.84 -22.83
C PRO A 44 -13.01 17.23 -21.67
N VAL A 45 -12.82 18.44 -21.13
CA VAL A 45 -13.54 18.94 -19.94
C VAL A 45 -14.52 20.06 -20.26
N LEU A 46 -14.11 21.00 -21.12
CA LEU A 46 -14.85 22.23 -21.36
C LEU A 46 -14.67 22.69 -22.80
N ASP A 47 -15.78 22.96 -23.47
CA ASP A 47 -15.75 23.65 -24.76
C ASP A 47 -15.71 25.16 -24.56
N LEU A 48 -14.83 25.81 -25.32
CA LEU A 48 -14.66 27.25 -25.38
C LEU A 48 -14.96 27.76 -26.79
N SER A 49 -15.74 28.83 -26.85
CA SER A 49 -15.79 29.72 -28.02
C SER A 49 -14.73 30.80 -27.87
N VAL A 50 -13.86 30.92 -28.86
CA VAL A 50 -12.74 31.88 -28.89
C VAL A 50 -13.06 32.99 -29.87
N CYS A 51 -12.96 34.24 -29.43
CA CYS A 51 -13.12 35.40 -30.29
C CYS A 51 -11.86 36.28 -30.21
N THR A 52 -11.15 36.40 -31.33
CA THR A 52 -9.92 37.20 -31.45
C THR A 52 -10.20 38.44 -32.28
N ILE A 53 -9.77 39.60 -31.77
CA ILE A 53 -9.85 40.89 -32.44
C ILE A 53 -8.42 41.32 -32.79
N ALA A 54 -8.12 41.38 -34.08
CA ALA A 54 -6.85 41.90 -34.58
C ALA A 54 -7.09 43.19 -35.37
N GLU A 55 -6.20 44.17 -35.23
CA GLU A 55 -6.26 45.41 -36.01
C GLU A 55 -5.16 45.38 -37.08
N GLN A 56 -5.56 45.35 -38.34
CA GLN A 56 -4.64 45.42 -39.49
C GLN A 56 -5.07 46.58 -40.40
N ASN A 57 -4.13 47.47 -40.72
CA ASN A 57 -4.36 48.61 -41.61
C ASN A 57 -5.54 49.52 -41.18
N GLY A 58 -5.78 49.68 -39.88
CA GLY A 58 -6.89 50.50 -39.35
C GLY A 58 -8.28 49.87 -39.46
N GLN A 59 -8.37 48.58 -39.85
CA GLN A 59 -9.61 47.80 -39.80
C GLN A 59 -9.52 46.71 -38.74
N LYS A 60 -10.57 46.61 -37.90
CA LYS A 60 -10.72 45.52 -36.93
C LYS A 60 -11.24 44.27 -37.62
N GLN A 61 -10.47 43.19 -37.58
CA GLN A 61 -10.87 41.87 -38.03
C GLN A 61 -11.24 41.01 -36.82
N ILE A 62 -12.43 40.41 -36.86
CA ILE A 62 -12.93 39.51 -35.82
C ILE A 62 -12.89 38.08 -36.35
N THR A 63 -12.20 37.20 -35.64
CA THR A 63 -12.17 35.76 -35.95
C THR A 63 -12.82 35.00 -34.81
N ARG A 64 -13.73 34.07 -35.14
CA ARG A 64 -14.38 33.16 -34.17
C ARG A 64 -13.93 31.73 -34.45
N SER A 65 -13.57 31.01 -33.40
CA SER A 65 -13.24 29.58 -33.45
C SER A 65 -13.77 28.87 -32.21
N GLN A 66 -13.72 27.54 -32.22
CA GLN A 66 -14.01 26.70 -31.06
C GLN A 66 -12.75 25.93 -30.67
N THR A 67 -12.55 25.74 -29.38
CA THR A 67 -11.49 24.89 -28.85
C THR A 67 -11.99 24.16 -27.62
N THR A 68 -11.45 22.98 -27.36
CA THR A 68 -11.79 22.17 -26.20
C THR A 68 -10.61 22.15 -25.25
N ILE A 69 -10.87 22.39 -23.98
CA ILE A 69 -9.88 22.27 -22.93
C ILE A 69 -9.93 20.86 -22.39
N CYS A 70 -8.78 20.20 -22.46
CA CYS A 70 -8.58 18.90 -21.88
C CYS A 70 -8.13 19.00 -20.42
N CYS A 71 -8.36 17.92 -19.69
CA CYS A 71 -7.88 17.72 -18.34
C CYS A 71 -6.35 17.80 -18.34
N PRO A 72 -5.74 18.63 -17.48
CA PRO A 72 -4.30 18.69 -17.35
C PRO A 72 -3.75 17.38 -16.76
N ASP A 73 -2.43 17.30 -16.59
CA ASP A 73 -1.83 16.19 -15.87
C ASP A 73 -2.41 16.10 -14.44
N ILE A 74 -3.23 15.07 -14.23
CA ILE A 74 -3.83 14.74 -12.93
C ILE A 74 -2.92 13.76 -12.17
N PRO A 75 -2.87 13.85 -10.84
CA PRO A 75 -1.96 13.03 -10.03
C PRO A 75 -2.39 11.55 -9.92
N SER A 76 -3.61 11.20 -10.34
CA SER A 76 -4.13 9.82 -10.31
C SER A 76 -5.29 9.66 -11.31
N GLU A 77 -5.41 8.49 -11.92
CA GLU A 77 -6.54 8.11 -12.79
C GLU A 77 -7.85 7.89 -12.02
N ASP A 78 -7.80 7.86 -10.69
CA ASP A 78 -8.97 7.75 -9.82
C ASP A 78 -9.48 9.12 -9.34
N CYS A 79 -9.00 10.22 -9.92
CA CYS A 79 -9.58 11.54 -9.66
C CYS A 79 -11.01 11.62 -10.20
N ILE A 80 -11.88 12.30 -9.45
CA ILE A 80 -13.31 12.43 -9.78
C ILE A 80 -13.64 13.90 -10.04
N PHE A 81 -14.32 14.19 -11.15
CA PHE A 81 -14.81 15.53 -11.43
C PHE A 81 -15.87 15.96 -10.41
N ASP A 82 -15.70 17.14 -9.80
CA ASP A 82 -16.64 17.72 -8.82
C ASP A 82 -17.54 18.74 -9.51
N THR A 83 -16.96 19.89 -9.89
CA THR A 83 -17.72 20.99 -10.49
C THR A 83 -16.87 21.81 -11.46
N CYS A 84 -17.50 22.40 -12.47
CA CYS A 84 -16.92 23.44 -13.30
C CYS A 84 -17.70 24.73 -13.07
N LYS A 85 -17.03 25.78 -12.61
CA LYS A 85 -17.61 27.12 -12.47
C LYS A 85 -17.09 28.01 -13.58
N ILE A 86 -17.99 28.50 -14.42
CA ILE A 86 -17.71 29.51 -15.44
C ILE A 86 -18.07 30.86 -14.81
N ASN A 87 -17.10 31.76 -14.68
CA ASN A 87 -17.37 33.10 -14.16
C ASN A 87 -17.67 34.05 -15.32
N GLU A 88 -18.93 34.44 -15.46
CA GLU A 88 -19.42 35.43 -16.43
C GLU A 88 -19.52 36.81 -15.76
N ASN A 89 -18.39 37.39 -15.35
CA ASN A 89 -18.41 38.73 -14.76
C ASN A 89 -18.32 39.81 -15.85
N ASN A 90 -19.41 40.57 -16.00
CA ASN A 90 -19.59 41.64 -17.00
C ASN A 90 -18.78 42.94 -16.73
N SER A 91 -17.98 43.03 -15.67
CA SER A 91 -17.34 44.30 -15.26
C SER A 91 -15.81 44.32 -15.25
N ASP A 92 -15.14 43.17 -15.38
CA ASP A 92 -13.68 43.08 -15.33
C ASP A 92 -13.18 42.00 -16.30
N ASP A 93 -13.27 42.28 -17.61
CA ASP A 93 -12.46 41.78 -18.76
C ASP A 93 -11.84 40.36 -18.78
N LYS A 94 -12.29 39.39 -17.97
CA LYS A 94 -11.63 38.07 -17.83
C LYS A 94 -12.64 36.98 -17.49
N ASN A 95 -13.21 36.37 -18.53
CA ASN A 95 -13.84 35.07 -18.42
C ASN A 95 -12.75 34.03 -18.12
N TYR A 96 -12.82 33.39 -16.95
CA TYR A 96 -12.06 32.18 -16.63
C TYR A 96 -13.02 31.12 -16.14
N ALA A 97 -12.80 29.87 -16.55
CA ALA A 97 -13.46 28.74 -15.93
C ALA A 97 -12.50 28.08 -14.93
N ARG A 98 -13.09 27.65 -13.83
CA ARG A 98 -12.42 26.92 -12.77
C ARG A 98 -12.99 25.51 -12.73
N VAL A 99 -12.13 24.54 -12.97
CA VAL A 99 -12.47 23.13 -12.87
C VAL A 99 -12.01 22.63 -11.52
N THR A 100 -12.93 22.00 -10.80
CA THR A 100 -12.73 21.43 -9.47
C THR A 100 -12.88 19.92 -9.56
N PHE A 101 -11.96 19.20 -8.93
CA PHE A 101 -11.96 17.75 -8.87
C PHE A 101 -11.57 17.26 -7.48
N LEU A 102 -11.95 16.02 -7.16
CA LEU A 102 -11.59 15.33 -5.94
C LEU A 102 -10.50 14.31 -6.23
N LEU A 103 -9.47 14.33 -5.41
CA LEU A 103 -8.46 13.29 -5.36
C LEU A 103 -9.02 12.00 -4.74
N PRO A 104 -8.38 10.85 -4.97
CA PRO A 104 -8.73 9.60 -4.31
C PRO A 104 -8.73 9.75 -2.78
N ASP A 105 -9.70 9.13 -2.11
CA ASP A 105 -9.81 9.10 -0.64
C ASP A 105 -8.75 8.17 -0.03
N THR A 106 -7.50 8.61 -0.09
CA THR A 106 -6.37 7.95 0.56
C THR A 106 -5.75 8.88 1.58
N PHE A 107 -5.17 8.30 2.64
CA PHE A 107 -4.48 9.07 3.67
C PHE A 107 -3.42 10.00 3.08
N PHE A 108 -2.69 9.54 2.06
CA PHE A 108 -1.73 10.34 1.29
C PHE A 108 -2.35 11.66 0.79
N TYR A 109 -3.43 11.60 0.02
CA TYR A 109 -4.03 12.81 -0.55
C TYR A 109 -4.73 13.69 0.49
N LEU A 110 -5.26 13.08 1.57
CA LEU A 110 -5.89 13.80 2.68
C LEU A 110 -4.90 14.71 3.41
N ILE A 111 -3.62 14.31 3.54
CA ILE A 111 -2.63 15.12 4.25
C ILE A 111 -1.75 15.98 3.33
N GLN A 112 -1.75 15.72 2.02
CA GLN A 112 -0.79 16.28 1.06
C GLN A 112 -0.59 17.80 1.18
N ASN A 113 -1.67 18.59 1.17
CA ASN A 113 -1.55 20.05 1.22
C ASN A 113 -0.95 20.53 2.54
N VAL A 114 -1.33 19.89 3.64
CA VAL A 114 -0.91 20.30 4.97
C VAL A 114 0.54 19.88 5.22
N VAL A 115 0.93 18.66 4.83
CA VAL A 115 2.30 18.16 5.02
C VAL A 115 3.31 18.91 4.14
N VAL A 116 2.96 19.23 2.88
CA VAL A 116 3.82 20.02 1.99
C VAL A 116 4.02 21.43 2.54
N SER A 117 3.00 22.01 3.19
CA SER A 117 3.09 23.34 3.79
C SER A 117 4.02 23.42 5.03
N ILE A 118 4.46 22.27 5.57
CA ILE A 118 5.42 22.21 6.68
C ILE A 118 6.81 22.59 6.19
N ALA A 119 7.22 22.15 4.99
CA ALA A 119 8.52 22.51 4.43
C ALA A 119 8.50 23.97 3.97
N VAL A 120 9.54 24.74 4.31
CA VAL A 120 9.66 26.14 3.88
C VAL A 120 10.05 26.23 2.40
N SER A 121 10.82 25.26 1.88
CA SER A 121 11.18 25.13 0.47
C SER A 121 10.58 23.85 -0.11
N SER A 122 9.99 23.95 -1.31
CA SER A 122 9.40 22.79 -1.99
C SER A 122 10.45 21.76 -2.44
N GLY A 123 11.72 22.17 -2.62
CA GLY A 123 12.82 21.27 -2.99
C GLY A 123 13.24 20.29 -1.89
N ASP A 124 12.77 20.51 -0.67
CA ASP A 124 13.14 19.72 0.51
C ASP A 124 12.14 18.58 0.78
N MET A 125 11.01 18.57 0.08
CA MET A 125 9.92 17.60 0.27
C MET A 125 9.90 16.55 -0.86
N PHE A 126 10.02 15.29 -0.46
CA PHE A 126 9.91 14.12 -1.33
C PHE A 126 8.64 13.33 -0.98
N MET A 127 7.97 12.81 -2.00
CA MET A 127 6.68 12.12 -1.86
C MET A 127 6.76 10.74 -2.53
N SER A 128 6.15 9.74 -1.90
CA SER A 128 6.02 8.39 -2.48
C SER A 128 5.24 8.44 -3.82
N PRO A 129 5.62 7.63 -4.82
CA PRO A 129 6.75 6.69 -4.84
C PRO A 129 8.10 7.34 -5.21
N ASN A 130 8.12 8.64 -5.48
CA ASN A 130 9.26 9.37 -6.03
C ASN A 130 10.23 9.90 -4.95
N ILE A 131 10.53 9.07 -3.94
CA ILE A 131 11.51 9.41 -2.90
C ILE A 131 12.88 8.86 -3.32
N PRO A 132 13.95 9.68 -3.39
CA PRO A 132 15.29 9.18 -3.71
C PRO A 132 15.75 8.12 -2.71
N GLU A 133 16.10 6.93 -3.20
CA GLU A 133 16.43 5.74 -2.38
C GLU A 133 17.52 6.03 -1.34
N LYS A 134 18.57 6.76 -1.74
CA LYS A 134 19.67 7.15 -0.84
C LYS A 134 19.18 8.02 0.33
N LYS A 135 18.28 8.97 0.05
CA LYS A 135 17.71 9.87 1.07
C LYS A 135 16.81 9.10 2.02
N LEU A 136 15.95 8.24 1.49
CA LEU A 136 15.05 7.39 2.26
C LEU A 136 15.82 6.45 3.19
N THR A 137 16.85 5.78 2.65
CA THR A 137 17.71 4.86 3.42
C THR A 137 18.43 5.58 4.56
N ASN A 138 18.96 6.78 4.30
CA ASN A 138 19.62 7.59 5.32
C ASN A 138 18.65 8.01 6.44
N ALA A 139 17.45 8.49 6.08
CA ALA A 139 16.43 8.90 7.04
C ALA A 139 16.00 7.73 7.95
N ILE A 140 15.67 6.58 7.35
CA ILE A 140 15.30 5.36 8.07
C ILE A 140 16.41 4.94 9.04
N LYS A 141 17.66 4.89 8.56
CA LYS A 141 18.80 4.54 9.41
C LYS A 141 19.01 5.53 10.55
N ALA A 142 18.77 6.81 10.33
CA ALA A 142 19.06 7.87 11.29
C ALA A 142 18.01 7.98 12.41
N TYR A 143 16.72 7.88 12.08
CA TYR A 143 15.64 8.17 13.04
C TYR A 143 14.34 7.37 12.86
N ALA A 144 14.29 6.37 11.97
CA ALA A 144 13.14 5.49 11.82
C ALA A 144 13.51 4.02 11.47
N PRO A 145 14.40 3.35 12.22
CA PRO A 145 14.97 2.06 11.84
C PRO A 145 13.95 0.90 11.86
N ASP A 146 12.77 1.13 12.42
CA ASP A 146 11.66 0.19 12.55
C ASP A 146 10.57 0.37 11.47
N ILE A 147 10.75 1.31 10.54
CA ILE A 147 9.80 1.60 9.46
C ILE A 147 10.28 0.99 8.14
N ASP A 148 9.38 0.26 7.47
CA ASP A 148 9.60 -0.19 6.09
C ASP A 148 9.56 1.00 5.12
N ALA A 149 10.56 1.08 4.25
CA ALA A 149 10.73 2.17 3.28
C ALA A 149 9.49 2.41 2.39
N THR A 150 8.76 1.35 2.05
CA THR A 150 7.55 1.43 1.21
C THR A 150 6.35 2.06 1.92
N ARG A 151 6.39 2.16 3.26
CA ARG A 151 5.34 2.80 4.08
C ARG A 151 5.56 4.31 4.26
N VAL A 152 6.72 4.82 3.86
CA VAL A 152 7.01 6.25 3.93
C VAL A 152 6.26 6.96 2.82
N LEU A 153 5.35 7.85 3.20
CA LEU A 153 4.57 8.67 2.28
C LEU A 153 5.26 9.97 1.92
N TYR A 154 5.83 10.63 2.92
CA TYR A 154 6.50 11.92 2.80
C TYR A 154 7.83 11.89 3.53
N LEU A 155 8.84 12.51 2.94
CA LEU A 155 10.15 12.74 3.54
C LEU A 155 10.54 14.20 3.29
N CYS A 156 10.75 14.95 4.36
CA CYS A 156 11.35 16.27 4.30
C CYS A 156 12.81 16.18 4.73
N ASP A 157 13.71 16.70 3.92
CA ASP A 157 15.13 16.81 4.22
C ASP A 157 15.44 18.22 4.71
N THR A 158 15.94 18.36 5.94
CA THR A 158 16.37 19.68 6.46
C THR A 158 17.88 19.78 6.62
N THR A 159 18.64 18.80 6.14
CA THR A 159 20.09 18.76 6.30
C THR A 159 20.77 19.78 5.39
N PHE A 160 21.82 20.43 5.90
CA PHE A 160 22.56 21.44 5.14
C PHE A 160 23.20 20.89 3.84
N PHE A 161 23.62 19.62 3.84
CA PHE A 161 24.26 18.97 2.68
C PHE A 161 23.33 18.01 1.92
N GLY A 162 22.03 17.98 2.24
CA GLY A 162 21.04 17.12 1.56
C GLY A 162 21.22 15.61 1.82
N GLY A 163 21.76 15.24 3.00
CA GLY A 163 21.95 13.87 3.44
C GLY A 163 20.66 13.17 3.91
N SER A 164 19.61 13.93 4.26
CA SER A 164 18.34 13.45 4.81
C SER A 164 18.43 12.67 6.12
N ASP A 165 19.53 12.78 6.86
CA ASP A 165 19.65 12.30 8.23
C ASP A 165 18.94 13.23 9.25
N GLU A 166 18.58 14.45 8.84
CA GLU A 166 17.73 15.41 9.57
C GLU A 166 16.50 15.80 8.74
N GLY A 167 15.41 16.12 9.42
CA GLY A 167 14.12 16.52 8.86
C GLY A 167 12.98 15.72 9.48
N PHE A 168 11.99 15.36 8.68
CA PHE A 168 10.90 14.50 9.14
C PHE A 168 10.44 13.53 8.06
N LEU A 169 9.81 12.44 8.49
CA LEU A 169 9.06 11.57 7.60
C LEU A 169 7.69 11.24 8.18
N VAL A 170 6.77 10.90 7.27
CA VAL A 170 5.37 10.64 7.59
C VAL A 170 4.93 9.32 6.97
N THR A 171 4.27 8.49 7.76
CA THR A 171 3.57 7.27 7.32
C THR A 171 2.07 7.42 7.57
N ASN A 172 1.29 6.34 7.40
CA ASN A 172 -0.14 6.34 7.76
C ASN A 172 -0.42 6.30 9.27
N SER A 173 0.59 6.03 10.10
CA SER A 173 0.40 5.89 11.55
C SER A 173 1.37 6.71 12.40
N THR A 174 2.49 7.19 11.84
CA THR A 174 3.48 7.94 12.62
C THR A 174 4.04 9.15 11.89
N PHE A 175 4.45 10.13 12.71
CA PHE A 175 5.31 11.24 12.32
C PHE A 175 6.64 11.09 13.06
N ARG A 176 7.74 11.09 12.31
CA ARG A 176 9.11 10.97 12.85
C ARG A 176 9.88 12.25 12.55
N TYR A 177 10.58 12.78 13.53
CA TYR A 177 11.34 14.03 13.40
C TYR A 177 12.74 13.88 13.98
N ASN A 178 13.72 14.47 13.30
CA ASN A 178 15.09 14.60 13.77
C ASN A 178 15.68 15.95 13.33
N ASP A 179 16.21 16.74 14.26
CA ASP A 179 16.96 17.98 13.94
C ASP A 179 18.44 17.91 14.33
N GLY A 180 18.93 16.70 14.60
CA GLY A 180 20.29 16.43 15.08
C GLY A 180 20.40 16.48 16.61
N ASN A 181 19.58 17.27 17.30
CA ASN A 181 19.57 17.37 18.76
C ASN A 181 18.40 16.60 19.39
N ILE A 182 17.26 16.62 18.72
CA ILE A 182 15.98 16.07 19.17
C ILE A 182 15.56 15.01 18.16
N LYS A 183 15.19 13.83 18.67
CA LYS A 183 14.54 12.77 17.91
C LYS A 183 13.19 12.47 18.52
N ILE A 184 12.12 12.63 17.74
CA ILE A 184 10.74 12.46 18.20
C ILE A 184 10.04 11.44 17.31
N THR A 185 9.25 10.57 17.94
CA THR A 185 8.31 9.68 17.29
C THR A 185 6.92 9.95 17.85
N ILE A 186 5.99 10.32 17.00
CA ILE A 186 4.60 10.57 17.36
C ILE A 186 3.74 9.53 16.66
N SER A 187 3.13 8.64 17.45
CA SER A 187 2.04 7.78 17.00
C SER A 187 0.77 8.62 16.85
N PHE A 188 0.08 8.47 15.72
CA PHE A 188 -1.21 9.13 15.50
C PHE A 188 -2.28 8.58 16.43
N ASP A 189 -2.19 7.30 16.82
CA ASP A 189 -3.14 6.69 17.74
C ASP A 189 -3.11 7.37 19.12
N ASP A 190 -1.92 7.73 19.59
CA ASP A 190 -1.72 8.39 20.90
C ASP A 190 -2.00 9.90 20.88
N LEU A 191 -2.15 10.52 19.69
CA LEU A 191 -2.21 11.97 19.53
C LEU A 191 -3.44 12.61 20.19
N VAL A 192 -3.26 13.40 21.25
CA VAL A 192 -4.37 14.12 21.90
C VAL A 192 -4.57 15.49 21.26
N GLY A 193 -3.50 16.17 20.85
CA GLY A 193 -3.53 17.44 20.14
C GLY A 193 -2.22 18.21 20.20
N ALA A 194 -2.16 19.36 19.53
CA ALA A 194 -0.97 20.20 19.49
C ALA A 194 -1.29 21.69 19.77
N THR A 195 -0.43 22.35 20.53
CA THR A 195 -0.57 23.76 20.94
C THR A 195 0.74 24.53 20.72
N LEU A 196 0.62 25.82 20.41
CA LEU A 196 1.76 26.74 20.32
C LEU A 196 1.78 27.62 21.56
N ASP A 197 2.96 27.82 22.14
CA ASP A 197 3.18 28.80 23.19
C ASP A 197 3.51 30.19 22.62
N ASP A 198 3.66 31.17 23.51
CA ASP A 198 3.97 32.57 23.16
C ASP A 198 5.30 32.72 22.38
N LYS A 199 6.22 31.76 22.54
CA LYS A 199 7.51 31.72 21.83
C LYS A 199 7.44 30.94 20.50
N GLN A 200 6.23 30.57 20.06
CA GLN A 200 5.99 29.71 18.91
C GLN A 200 6.62 28.31 19.05
N THR A 201 6.86 27.83 20.27
CA THR A 201 7.27 26.44 20.49
C THR A 201 6.06 25.53 20.36
N LEU A 202 6.20 24.42 19.63
CA LEU A 202 5.13 23.46 19.44
C LEU A 202 5.17 22.39 20.53
N HIS A 203 4.07 22.26 21.25
CA HIS A 203 3.83 21.22 22.25
C HIS A 203 2.83 20.22 21.70
N ILE A 204 3.21 18.95 21.61
CA ILE A 204 2.40 17.88 21.02
C ILE A 204 2.11 16.88 22.12
N ASN A 205 0.84 16.78 22.51
CA ASN A 205 0.40 15.93 23.59
C ASN A 205 0.00 14.55 23.05
N CYS A 206 0.63 13.50 23.57
CA CYS A 206 0.42 12.11 23.19
C CYS A 206 0.16 11.28 24.47
N GLY A 207 -1.12 11.05 24.80
CA GLY A 207 -1.50 10.36 26.04
C GLY A 207 -0.91 11.00 27.30
N LYS A 208 0.13 10.37 27.86
CA LYS A 208 0.84 10.83 29.07
C LYS A 208 2.12 11.62 28.78
N GLU A 209 2.54 11.68 27.53
CA GLU A 209 3.78 12.31 27.11
C GLU A 209 3.49 13.60 26.34
N THR A 210 4.39 14.57 26.45
CA THR A 210 4.35 15.81 25.66
C THR A 210 5.69 15.97 24.96
N PHE A 211 5.66 16.03 23.63
CA PHE A 211 6.83 16.29 22.80
C PHE A 211 6.92 17.78 22.49
N ILE A 212 8.13 18.32 22.50
CA ILE A 212 8.39 19.74 22.32
C ILE A 212 9.27 19.93 21.09
N ILE A 213 8.80 20.71 20.13
CA ILE A 213 9.57 21.11 18.94
C ILE A 213 9.76 22.64 19.00
N PRO A 214 10.98 23.12 19.27
CA PRO A 214 11.27 24.55 19.29
C PRO A 214 11.22 25.14 17.88
N ASN A 215 10.81 26.41 17.77
CA ASN A 215 10.86 27.16 16.52
C ASN A 215 12.27 27.69 16.25
N THR A 216 13.23 26.79 16.15
CA THR A 216 14.65 27.08 15.87
C THR A 216 15.07 26.62 14.48
N ASN A 217 14.33 25.69 13.87
CA ASN A 217 14.63 25.18 12.55
C ASN A 217 13.95 26.04 11.46
N SER A 218 14.75 26.80 10.71
CA SER A 218 14.25 27.69 9.65
C SER A 218 13.66 26.96 8.44
N SER A 219 13.86 25.65 8.32
CA SER A 219 13.36 24.84 7.20
C SER A 219 11.95 24.27 7.46
N ILE A 220 11.44 24.42 8.69
CA ILE A 220 10.11 23.92 9.09
C ILE A 220 9.20 25.07 9.52
N ASN A 221 8.04 25.16 8.89
CA ASN A 221 6.98 26.05 9.30
C ASN A 221 6.19 25.43 10.47
N ILE A 222 6.48 25.90 11.68
CA ILE A 222 5.86 25.40 12.92
C ILE A 222 4.33 25.60 12.96
N LYS A 223 3.80 26.66 12.34
CA LYS A 223 2.34 26.88 12.26
C LYS A 223 1.67 25.83 11.36
N SER A 224 2.30 25.54 10.23
CA SER A 224 1.86 24.45 9.35
C SER A 224 1.96 23.09 10.03
N LEU A 225 3.01 22.86 10.81
CA LEU A 225 3.18 21.62 11.59
C LEU A 225 2.08 21.46 12.65
N LYS A 226 1.67 22.53 13.32
CA LYS A 226 0.49 22.51 14.21
C LYS A 226 -0.79 22.14 13.43
N ALA A 227 -1.01 22.78 12.27
CA ALA A 227 -2.18 22.50 11.42
C ALA A 227 -2.18 21.04 10.92
N PHE A 228 -1.00 20.47 10.66
CA PHE A 228 -0.84 19.05 10.37
C PHE A 228 -1.36 18.18 11.51
N PHE A 229 -0.91 18.38 12.75
CA PHE A 229 -1.40 17.58 13.88
C PHE A 229 -2.89 17.77 14.17
N ASP A 230 -3.43 18.98 14.00
CA ASP A 230 -4.87 19.22 14.10
C ASP A 230 -5.65 18.43 13.04
N THR A 231 -5.11 18.33 11.83
CA THR A 231 -5.68 17.55 10.72
C THR A 231 -5.60 16.06 11.01
N ILE A 232 -4.45 15.56 11.47
CA ILE A 232 -4.26 14.15 11.85
C ILE A 232 -5.24 13.74 12.95
N LYS A 233 -5.46 14.59 13.96
CA LYS A 233 -6.42 14.31 15.02
C LYS A 233 -7.83 14.08 14.46
N LYS A 234 -8.30 14.95 13.57
CA LYS A 234 -9.62 14.80 12.91
C LYS A 234 -9.67 13.55 12.04
N LEU A 235 -8.61 13.28 11.29
CA LEU A 235 -8.52 12.09 10.44
C LEU A 235 -8.55 10.80 11.28
N ARG A 236 -7.90 10.77 12.45
CA ARG A 236 -8.00 9.63 13.38
C ARG A 236 -9.42 9.43 13.87
N GLU A 237 -10.11 10.49 14.26
CA GLU A 237 -11.51 10.43 14.71
C GLU A 237 -12.45 9.90 13.62
N LEU A 238 -12.08 10.08 12.34
CA LEU A 238 -12.75 9.52 11.17
C LEU A 238 -12.25 8.12 10.77
N GLY A 239 -11.32 7.52 11.52
CA GLY A 239 -10.75 6.20 11.23
C GLY A 239 -9.84 6.15 10.01
N LYS A 240 -9.24 7.29 9.61
CA LYS A 240 -8.39 7.40 8.41
C LYS A 240 -6.89 7.20 8.67
N THR A 241 -6.48 7.16 9.93
CA THR A 241 -5.10 6.82 10.33
C THR A 241 -4.99 5.33 10.61
N SER A 242 -3.80 4.76 10.40
CA SER A 242 -3.52 3.37 10.78
C SER A 242 -3.08 3.29 12.25
N ALA A 243 -3.36 2.18 12.93
CA ALA A 243 -2.98 1.97 14.32
C ALA A 243 -1.46 1.67 14.48
N SER A 244 -0.82 1.14 13.44
CA SER A 244 0.61 0.83 13.48
C SER A 244 1.24 0.80 12.08
N ASP A 245 2.54 1.07 12.04
CA ASP A 245 3.39 0.85 10.88
C ASP A 245 3.85 -0.60 10.75
N LYS A 246 3.57 -1.42 11.77
CA LYS A 246 3.90 -2.84 11.79
C LYS A 246 2.93 -3.63 10.92
N ILE A 247 3.49 -4.52 10.10
CA ILE A 247 2.70 -5.48 9.34
C ILE A 247 2.31 -6.62 10.28
N VAL A 248 1.01 -6.90 10.37
CA VAL A 248 0.47 -8.00 11.19
C VAL A 248 0.45 -9.25 10.33
N ILE A 249 1.22 -10.28 10.70
CA ILE A 249 1.21 -11.53 9.96
C ILE A 249 -0.18 -12.18 9.96
N LEU A 250 -0.51 -12.91 8.88
CA LEU A 250 -1.88 -13.37 8.67
C LEU A 250 -2.37 -14.35 9.75
N SER A 251 -1.47 -15.12 10.39
CA SER A 251 -1.81 -16.01 11.51
C SER A 251 -2.29 -15.26 12.75
N ASP A 252 -1.79 -14.03 12.95
CA ASP A 252 -2.12 -13.19 14.11
C ASP A 252 -3.37 -12.34 13.85
N MET A 253 -3.92 -12.39 12.63
CA MET A 253 -5.13 -11.64 12.28
C MET A 253 -6.39 -12.23 12.95
N PRO A 254 -7.43 -11.40 13.19
CA PRO A 254 -8.67 -11.86 13.76
C PRO A 254 -9.27 -13.05 12.98
N PRO A 255 -9.89 -14.04 13.67
CA PRO A 255 -10.48 -15.21 13.01
C PRO A 255 -11.38 -14.91 11.80
N PRO A 256 -12.26 -13.88 11.83
CA PRO A 256 -13.09 -13.55 10.67
C PRO A 256 -12.29 -13.21 9.41
N VAL A 257 -11.15 -12.52 9.57
CA VAL A 257 -10.27 -12.15 8.44
C VAL A 257 -9.62 -13.41 7.86
N ARG A 258 -9.09 -14.28 8.72
CA ARG A 258 -8.45 -15.53 8.30
C ARG A 258 -9.43 -16.47 7.57
N ILE A 259 -10.65 -16.62 8.08
CA ILE A 259 -11.69 -17.45 7.46
C ILE A 259 -12.11 -16.87 6.11
N ALA A 260 -12.38 -15.57 6.03
CA ALA A 260 -12.76 -14.91 4.78
C ALA A 260 -11.64 -14.97 3.73
N TYR A 261 -10.37 -14.84 4.14
CA TYR A 261 -9.19 -14.99 3.28
C TYR A 261 -9.16 -16.37 2.61
N VAL A 262 -9.28 -17.46 3.39
CA VAL A 262 -9.32 -18.82 2.84
C VAL A 262 -10.59 -19.03 2.01
N GLY A 263 -11.71 -18.43 2.43
CA GLY A 263 -12.98 -18.45 1.70
C GLY A 263 -12.88 -17.84 0.29
N LEU A 264 -12.16 -16.75 0.11
CA LEU A 264 -11.92 -16.14 -1.21
C LEU A 264 -11.14 -17.08 -2.14
N LEU A 265 -10.12 -17.78 -1.62
CA LEU A 265 -9.40 -18.80 -2.39
C LEU A 265 -10.25 -20.04 -2.68
N ALA A 266 -11.16 -20.40 -1.77
CA ALA A 266 -12.12 -21.47 -2.01
C ALA A 266 -13.13 -21.12 -3.11
N ILE A 267 -13.57 -19.85 -3.19
CA ILE A 267 -14.38 -19.36 -4.32
C ILE A 267 -13.58 -19.46 -5.63
N LEU A 268 -12.31 -19.03 -5.62
CA LEU A 268 -11.44 -19.15 -6.79
C LEU A 268 -11.30 -20.63 -7.23
N ALA A 269 -11.13 -21.56 -6.30
CA ALA A 269 -11.08 -23.00 -6.58
C ALA A 269 -12.34 -23.48 -7.32
N VAL A 270 -13.52 -23.03 -6.91
CA VAL A 270 -14.78 -23.37 -7.58
C VAL A 270 -14.83 -22.80 -8.99
N GLN A 271 -14.36 -21.56 -9.18
CA GLN A 271 -14.33 -20.90 -10.49
C GLN A 271 -13.37 -21.56 -11.49
N GLU A 272 -12.29 -22.19 -11.01
CA GLU A 272 -11.24 -22.80 -11.83
C GLU A 272 -11.47 -24.28 -12.20
N GLY A 273 -12.62 -24.85 -11.84
CA GLY A 273 -12.96 -26.23 -12.17
C GLY A 273 -13.42 -27.08 -11.00
N GLY A 274 -13.63 -26.48 -9.82
CA GLY A 274 -14.24 -27.14 -8.67
C GLY A 274 -13.25 -27.52 -7.57
N MET A 275 -13.79 -27.92 -6.43
CA MET A 275 -13.02 -28.33 -5.25
C MET A 275 -12.46 -29.76 -5.43
N ASN A 276 -11.39 -29.91 -6.19
CA ASN A 276 -10.67 -31.18 -6.37
C ASN A 276 -9.66 -31.44 -5.23
N ASP A 277 -9.02 -32.62 -5.23
CA ASP A 277 -8.09 -33.04 -4.17
C ASP A 277 -6.89 -32.08 -4.01
N GLN A 278 -6.38 -31.54 -5.12
CA GLN A 278 -5.27 -30.57 -5.09
C GLN A 278 -5.71 -29.24 -4.46
N ALA A 279 -6.90 -28.75 -4.84
CA ALA A 279 -7.45 -27.53 -4.30
C ALA A 279 -7.73 -27.67 -2.79
N LEU A 280 -8.33 -28.79 -2.38
CA LEU A 280 -8.59 -29.08 -0.97
C LEU A 280 -7.28 -29.20 -0.17
N ALA A 281 -6.26 -29.87 -0.70
CA ALA A 281 -4.95 -29.98 -0.06
C ALA A 281 -4.29 -28.60 0.11
N PHE A 282 -4.37 -27.74 -0.90
CA PHE A 282 -3.86 -26.37 -0.82
C PHE A 282 -4.55 -25.58 0.30
N LEU A 283 -5.88 -25.58 0.34
CA LEU A 283 -6.65 -24.87 1.37
C LEU A 283 -6.37 -25.43 2.77
N GLN A 284 -6.23 -26.75 2.91
CA GLN A 284 -5.87 -27.37 4.19
C GLN A 284 -4.48 -26.96 4.68
N MET A 285 -3.47 -26.95 3.79
CA MET A 285 -2.13 -26.47 4.14
C MET A 285 -2.16 -25.00 4.55
N LEU A 286 -2.95 -24.18 3.85
CA LEU A 286 -3.11 -22.78 4.20
C LEU A 286 -3.77 -22.61 5.58
N MET A 287 -4.85 -23.34 5.88
CA MET A 287 -5.47 -23.31 7.22
C MET A 287 -4.50 -23.71 8.34
N VAL A 288 -3.61 -24.67 8.10
CA VAL A 288 -2.56 -25.05 9.05
C VAL A 288 -1.56 -23.93 9.24
N ARG A 289 -1.10 -23.32 8.14
CA ARG A 289 -0.14 -22.20 8.18
C ARG A 289 -0.70 -20.98 8.92
N LEU A 290 -2.00 -20.71 8.77
CA LEU A 290 -2.70 -19.59 9.40
C LEU A 290 -3.19 -19.91 10.81
N ASP A 291 -2.76 -21.03 11.40
CA ASP A 291 -3.08 -21.47 12.76
C ASP A 291 -4.59 -21.50 13.06
N PHE A 292 -5.36 -22.17 12.19
CA PHE A 292 -6.80 -22.32 12.38
C PHE A 292 -7.14 -23.19 13.59
N SER A 293 -7.84 -22.60 14.56
CA SER A 293 -8.42 -23.30 15.70
C SER A 293 -9.51 -24.30 15.28
N SER A 294 -9.91 -25.19 16.18
CA SER A 294 -11.00 -26.13 15.93
C SER A 294 -12.31 -25.42 15.56
N ASP A 295 -12.58 -24.26 16.15
CA ASP A 295 -13.77 -23.44 15.85
C ASP A 295 -13.71 -22.88 14.43
N MET A 296 -12.57 -22.28 14.06
CA MET A 296 -12.37 -21.74 12.72
C MET A 296 -12.48 -22.81 11.64
N ARG A 297 -11.98 -24.03 11.91
CA ARG A 297 -12.13 -25.16 10.98
C ARG A 297 -13.60 -25.57 10.82
N ARG A 298 -14.38 -25.57 11.89
CA ARG A 298 -15.82 -25.85 11.82
C ARG A 298 -16.55 -24.78 11.01
N GLU A 299 -16.25 -23.51 11.25
CA GLU A 299 -16.82 -22.40 10.51
C GLU A 299 -16.42 -22.44 9.02
N MET A 300 -15.14 -22.70 8.74
CA MET A 300 -14.65 -22.87 7.37
C MET A 300 -15.34 -24.06 6.67
N ASN A 301 -15.51 -25.20 7.34
CA ASN A 301 -16.24 -26.33 6.76
C ASN A 301 -17.71 -26.00 6.49
N SER A 302 -18.35 -25.22 7.35
CA SER A 302 -19.71 -24.70 7.10
C SER A 302 -19.73 -23.82 5.85
N LEU A 303 -18.76 -22.92 5.72
CA LEU A 303 -18.62 -22.05 4.54
C LEU A 303 -18.34 -22.86 3.27
N LEU A 304 -17.51 -23.90 3.34
CA LEU A 304 -17.23 -24.81 2.22
C LEU A 304 -18.47 -25.56 1.75
N SER A 305 -19.41 -25.88 2.66
CA SER A 305 -20.65 -26.56 2.29
C SER A 305 -21.60 -25.70 1.43
N SER A 306 -21.49 -24.36 1.51
CA SER A 306 -22.29 -23.41 0.73
C SER A 306 -21.47 -22.59 -0.27
N ILE A 307 -20.21 -22.97 -0.51
CA ILE A 307 -19.23 -22.14 -1.23
C ILE A 307 -19.64 -21.81 -2.66
N SER A 308 -20.32 -22.71 -3.35
CA SER A 308 -20.80 -22.51 -4.72
C SER A 308 -21.81 -21.37 -4.85
N THR A 309 -22.42 -20.95 -3.74
CA THR A 309 -23.38 -19.83 -3.67
C THR A 309 -22.82 -18.61 -2.95
N SER A 310 -21.60 -18.69 -2.43
CA SER A 310 -20.98 -17.61 -1.66
C SER A 310 -20.56 -16.45 -2.56
N ASN A 311 -20.77 -15.23 -2.08
CA ASN A 311 -20.41 -14.01 -2.80
C ASN A 311 -19.02 -13.51 -2.34
N PRO A 312 -18.05 -13.30 -3.24
CA PRO A 312 -16.74 -12.76 -2.86
C PRO A 312 -16.84 -11.35 -2.23
N ILE A 313 -17.84 -10.55 -2.62
CA ILE A 313 -18.07 -9.21 -2.06
C ILE A 313 -18.44 -9.28 -0.57
N SER A 314 -19.23 -10.28 -0.14
CA SER A 314 -19.60 -10.41 1.28
C SER A 314 -18.40 -10.82 2.15
N LEU A 315 -17.51 -11.66 1.61
CA LEU A 315 -16.27 -12.01 2.31
C LEU A 315 -15.31 -10.83 2.40
N LYS A 316 -15.21 -10.02 1.34
CA LYS A 316 -14.45 -8.77 1.38
C LYS A 316 -15.00 -7.80 2.41
N ALA A 317 -16.33 -7.65 2.51
CA ALA A 317 -16.95 -6.81 3.53
C ALA A 317 -16.65 -7.30 4.96
N GLN A 318 -16.61 -8.62 5.18
CA GLN A 318 -16.22 -9.22 6.45
C GLN A 318 -14.75 -8.93 6.81
N ILE A 319 -13.85 -9.00 5.81
CA ILE A 319 -12.46 -8.57 5.96
C ILE A 319 -12.43 -7.10 6.38
N ASP A 320 -13.06 -6.21 5.62
CA ASP A 320 -13.01 -4.76 5.86
C ASP A 320 -13.53 -4.36 7.24
N GLN A 321 -14.50 -5.09 7.77
CA GLN A 321 -15.05 -4.84 9.10
C GLN A 321 -14.11 -5.26 10.24
N SER A 322 -13.30 -6.30 10.02
CA SER A 322 -12.49 -6.95 11.07
C SER A 322 -10.99 -6.73 10.90
N LEU A 323 -10.56 -6.08 9.82
CA LEU A 323 -9.16 -5.88 9.51
C LEU A 323 -8.58 -4.74 10.36
N PRO A 324 -7.40 -4.94 10.98
CA PRO A 324 -6.68 -3.82 11.59
C PRO A 324 -6.35 -2.75 10.55
N SER A 325 -6.61 -1.48 10.88
CA SER A 325 -6.42 -0.36 9.96
C SER A 325 -4.98 -0.29 9.42
N GLY A 326 -4.84 -0.14 8.10
CA GLY A 326 -3.53 -0.06 7.44
C GLY A 326 -2.94 -1.40 7.00
N GLN A 327 -3.71 -2.50 7.07
CA GLN A 327 -3.31 -3.82 6.58
C GLN A 327 -4.00 -4.18 5.25
N GLU A 328 -4.89 -3.34 4.72
CA GLU A 328 -5.71 -3.60 3.54
C GLU A 328 -4.84 -3.96 2.34
N PHE A 329 -3.85 -3.10 2.07
CA PHE A 329 -2.92 -3.29 0.97
C PHE A 329 -2.05 -4.54 1.16
N ALA A 330 -1.49 -4.73 2.36
CA ALA A 330 -0.63 -5.87 2.64
C ALA A 330 -1.38 -7.21 2.49
N LEU A 331 -2.63 -7.26 2.98
CA LEU A 331 -3.50 -8.42 2.84
C LEU A 331 -3.84 -8.70 1.38
N GLY A 332 -4.16 -7.65 0.59
CA GLY A 332 -4.43 -7.77 -0.84
C GLY A 332 -3.25 -8.38 -1.60
N ILE A 333 -2.04 -7.85 -1.39
CA ILE A 333 -0.81 -8.38 -1.98
C ILE A 333 -0.59 -9.85 -1.61
N SER A 334 -0.75 -10.20 -0.34
CA SER A 334 -0.59 -11.58 0.11
C SER A 334 -1.64 -12.53 -0.46
N LEU A 335 -2.91 -12.12 -0.49
CA LEU A 335 -3.99 -12.92 -1.07
C LEU A 335 -3.74 -13.18 -2.55
N MET A 336 -3.33 -12.16 -3.29
CA MET A 336 -3.05 -12.31 -4.72
C MET A 336 -1.86 -13.22 -4.98
N LYS A 337 -0.81 -13.17 -4.15
CA LYS A 337 0.29 -14.12 -4.25
C LYS A 337 -0.18 -15.56 -4.03
N ASP A 338 -0.95 -15.81 -2.98
CA ASP A 338 -1.44 -17.15 -2.67
C ASP A 338 -2.44 -17.64 -3.74
N ALA A 339 -3.24 -16.74 -4.32
CA ALA A 339 -4.13 -17.02 -5.45
C ALA A 339 -3.34 -17.40 -6.72
N ILE A 340 -2.30 -16.66 -7.08
CA ILE A 340 -1.42 -17.00 -8.21
C ILE A 340 -0.75 -18.36 -7.97
N SER A 341 -0.20 -18.57 -6.76
CA SER A 341 0.41 -19.85 -6.36
C SER A 341 -0.57 -21.01 -6.46
N PHE A 342 -1.84 -20.77 -6.09
CA PHE A 342 -2.91 -21.75 -6.21
C PHE A 342 -3.18 -22.12 -7.67
N ILE A 343 -3.27 -21.14 -8.58
CA ILE A 343 -3.44 -21.40 -10.02
C ILE A 343 -2.24 -22.18 -10.58
N HIS A 344 -1.01 -21.86 -10.18
CA HIS A 344 0.18 -22.60 -10.61
C HIS A 344 0.18 -24.06 -10.12
N ALA A 345 -0.38 -24.31 -8.94
CA ALA A 345 -0.52 -25.66 -8.41
C ALA A 345 -1.57 -26.50 -9.18
N LEU A 346 -2.59 -25.85 -9.75
CA LEU A 346 -3.65 -26.52 -10.51
C LEU A 346 -3.34 -26.68 -12.01
N LYS A 347 -2.59 -25.74 -12.60
CA LYS A 347 -2.32 -25.76 -14.03
C LYS A 347 -1.21 -26.76 -14.40
N PRO A 348 -1.30 -27.39 -15.58
CA PRO A 348 -0.21 -28.20 -16.11
C PRO A 348 1.04 -27.33 -16.32
N LYS A 349 2.17 -27.92 -15.96
CA LYS A 349 3.51 -27.34 -16.13
C LYS A 349 4.13 -27.90 -17.41
N ASP A 350 4.99 -27.12 -18.05
CA ASP A 350 5.79 -27.60 -19.18
C ASP A 350 6.87 -28.59 -18.73
N ASP A 351 7.65 -29.11 -19.69
CA ASP A 351 8.74 -30.06 -19.44
C ASP A 351 9.84 -29.48 -18.53
N GLN A 352 9.90 -28.15 -18.39
CA GLN A 352 10.82 -27.43 -17.52
C GLN A 352 10.19 -27.13 -16.14
N GLY A 353 8.96 -27.57 -15.88
CA GLY A 353 8.25 -27.33 -14.62
C GLY A 353 7.74 -25.89 -14.46
N GLU A 354 7.69 -25.10 -15.53
CA GLU A 354 7.13 -23.75 -15.55
C GLU A 354 5.64 -23.80 -15.95
N PRO A 355 4.80 -22.90 -15.42
CA PRO A 355 3.39 -22.83 -15.80
C PRO A 355 3.25 -22.41 -17.28
N ILE A 356 2.45 -23.18 -18.03
CA ILE A 356 2.24 -22.98 -19.48
C ILE A 356 1.56 -21.62 -19.80
N GLN A 357 0.84 -21.04 -18.82
CA GLN A 357 0.19 -19.74 -18.94
C GLN A 357 0.38 -18.93 -17.67
N ASN A 358 0.62 -17.64 -17.85
CA ASN A 358 0.73 -16.67 -16.78
C ASN A 358 -0.58 -16.62 -15.96
N ALA A 359 -0.50 -16.83 -14.64
CA ALA A 359 -1.68 -16.80 -13.79
C ALA A 359 -2.21 -15.38 -13.55
N ALA A 360 -1.36 -14.35 -13.63
CA ALA A 360 -1.78 -12.95 -13.57
C ALA A 360 -2.72 -12.55 -14.73
N ASP A 361 -2.74 -13.31 -15.83
CA ASP A 361 -3.66 -13.09 -16.95
C ASP A 361 -4.99 -13.85 -16.81
N ASN A 362 -5.16 -14.64 -15.74
CA ASN A 362 -6.41 -15.34 -15.48
C ASN A 362 -7.53 -14.32 -15.14
N PRO A 363 -8.70 -14.37 -15.84
CA PRO A 363 -9.81 -13.46 -15.57
C PRO A 363 -10.33 -13.47 -14.12
N ASN A 364 -10.32 -14.64 -13.45
CA ASN A 364 -10.74 -14.76 -12.06
C ASN A 364 -9.72 -14.12 -11.10
N ILE A 365 -8.41 -14.23 -11.41
CA ILE A 365 -7.34 -13.52 -10.69
C ILE A 365 -7.47 -12.01 -10.86
N ILE A 366 -7.75 -11.53 -12.07
CA ILE A 366 -7.95 -10.10 -12.33
C ILE A 366 -9.16 -9.57 -11.55
N SER A 367 -10.26 -10.32 -11.55
CA SER A 367 -11.48 -9.95 -10.82
C SER A 367 -11.24 -9.89 -9.31
N LEU A 368 -10.51 -10.87 -8.76
CA LEU A 368 -10.13 -10.87 -7.34
C LEU A 368 -9.17 -9.72 -7.01
N ALA A 369 -8.20 -9.41 -7.89
CA ALA A 369 -7.28 -8.30 -7.71
C ALA A 369 -8.01 -6.96 -7.66
N GLN A 370 -8.98 -6.74 -8.55
CA GLN A 370 -9.83 -5.55 -8.53
C GLN A 370 -10.63 -5.45 -7.23
N LEU A 371 -11.17 -6.57 -6.73
CA LEU A 371 -11.88 -6.60 -5.45
C LEU A 371 -10.98 -6.24 -4.26
N MET A 372 -9.69 -6.59 -4.33
CA MET A 372 -8.70 -6.33 -3.29
C MET A 372 -7.93 -5.02 -3.46
N GLY A 373 -8.15 -4.28 -4.55
CA GLY A 373 -7.42 -3.04 -4.85
C GLY A 373 -5.96 -3.26 -5.27
N VAL A 374 -5.66 -4.38 -5.94
CA VAL A 374 -4.33 -4.70 -6.48
C VAL A 374 -4.30 -4.45 -7.99
N ASP A 375 -3.30 -3.67 -8.44
CA ASP A 375 -3.19 -3.26 -9.84
C ASP A 375 -2.46 -4.30 -10.74
N ARG A 376 -2.48 -4.06 -12.06
CA ARG A 376 -1.85 -4.96 -13.04
C ARG A 376 -0.32 -5.03 -12.91
N LYS A 377 0.35 -3.95 -12.52
CA LYS A 377 1.82 -3.94 -12.34
C LYS A 377 2.20 -4.79 -11.13
N GLN A 378 1.42 -4.68 -10.05
CA GLN A 378 1.56 -5.48 -8.83
C GLN A 378 1.29 -6.96 -9.10
N LEU A 379 0.25 -7.30 -9.87
CA LEU A 379 0.00 -8.69 -10.28
C LEU A 379 1.15 -9.28 -11.09
N SER A 380 1.66 -8.57 -12.09
CA SER A 380 2.81 -9.03 -12.88
C SER A 380 4.08 -9.20 -12.04
N PHE A 381 4.26 -8.36 -11.01
CA PHE A 381 5.34 -8.54 -10.04
C PHE A 381 5.13 -9.82 -9.22
N LEU A 382 3.93 -10.06 -8.69
CA LEU A 382 3.60 -11.24 -7.89
C LEU A 382 3.73 -12.56 -8.67
N GLU A 383 3.36 -12.57 -9.95
CA GLU A 383 3.61 -13.72 -10.84
C GLU A 383 5.10 -14.11 -10.83
N ALA A 384 5.98 -13.11 -11.01
CA ALA A 384 7.40 -13.35 -11.05
C ALA A 384 7.97 -13.78 -9.69
N VAL A 385 7.40 -13.29 -8.58
CA VAL A 385 7.72 -13.80 -7.23
C VAL A 385 7.41 -15.28 -7.15
N VAL A 386 6.22 -15.71 -7.57
CA VAL A 386 5.80 -17.12 -7.46
C VAL A 386 6.68 -18.02 -8.34
N ILE A 387 6.97 -17.62 -9.57
CA ILE A 387 7.89 -18.35 -10.46
C ILE A 387 9.28 -18.49 -9.81
N GLN A 388 9.78 -17.42 -9.18
CA GLN A 388 11.06 -17.44 -8.48
C GLN A 388 11.03 -18.37 -7.25
N ASP A 389 9.99 -18.28 -6.42
CA ASP A 389 9.78 -19.15 -5.27
C ASP A 389 9.80 -20.64 -5.69
N GLU A 390 9.17 -20.99 -6.81
CA GLU A 390 9.17 -22.36 -7.35
C GLU A 390 10.55 -22.84 -7.82
N LYS A 391 11.36 -21.96 -8.42
CA LYS A 391 12.76 -22.27 -8.79
C LYS A 391 13.63 -22.53 -7.55
N ILE A 392 13.43 -21.74 -6.50
CA ILE A 392 14.13 -21.95 -5.23
C ILE A 392 13.72 -23.30 -4.61
N LEU A 393 12.43 -23.66 -4.64
CA LEU A 393 11.95 -24.95 -4.10
C LEU A 393 12.52 -26.17 -4.82
N ARG A 394 12.78 -26.05 -6.12
CA ARG A 394 13.39 -27.12 -6.94
C ARG A 394 14.89 -27.26 -6.70
N GLY A 395 15.53 -26.29 -6.04
CA GLY A 395 16.97 -26.28 -5.81
C GLY A 395 17.77 -25.81 -7.03
N ASP A 396 17.12 -25.10 -7.96
CA ASP A 396 17.73 -24.64 -9.21
C ASP A 396 18.63 -23.40 -9.03
N ILE A 397 18.81 -22.94 -7.79
CA ILE A 397 19.43 -21.65 -7.43
C ILE A 397 20.49 -21.89 -6.35
N SER A 398 21.71 -21.39 -6.57
CA SER A 398 22.78 -21.40 -5.56
C SER A 398 22.62 -20.29 -4.52
N ASP A 399 23.30 -20.40 -3.37
CA ASP A 399 23.23 -19.40 -2.29
C ASP A 399 23.58 -17.97 -2.76
N ASP A 400 24.60 -17.81 -3.62
CA ASP A 400 24.98 -16.51 -4.17
C ASP A 400 23.92 -15.95 -5.14
N GLN A 401 23.32 -16.84 -5.94
CA GLN A 401 22.22 -16.47 -6.83
C GLN A 401 20.97 -16.10 -6.04
N TYR A 402 20.72 -16.75 -4.91
CA TYR A 402 19.61 -16.43 -4.01
C TYR A 402 19.72 -14.98 -3.47
N VAL A 403 20.89 -14.58 -2.98
CA VAL A 403 21.13 -13.21 -2.47
C VAL A 403 20.93 -12.18 -3.58
N SER A 404 21.47 -12.44 -4.77
CA SER A 404 21.33 -11.53 -5.91
C SER A 404 19.87 -11.39 -6.36
N GLN A 405 19.15 -12.50 -6.51
CA GLN A 405 17.76 -12.50 -6.94
C GLN A 405 16.83 -11.89 -5.88
N MET A 406 17.14 -12.00 -4.58
CA MET A 406 16.35 -11.34 -3.54
C MET A 406 16.54 -9.81 -3.54
N LYS A 407 17.74 -9.33 -3.87
CA LYS A 407 17.98 -7.88 -4.10
C LYS A 407 17.21 -7.38 -5.30
N ASP A 408 17.24 -8.12 -6.41
CA ASP A 408 16.45 -7.82 -7.60
C ASP A 408 14.94 -7.80 -7.28
N LEU A 409 14.44 -8.80 -6.55
CA LEU A 409 13.06 -8.86 -6.13
C LEU A 409 12.65 -7.66 -5.27
N THR A 410 13.51 -7.24 -4.34
CA THR A 410 13.29 -6.05 -3.51
C THR A 410 13.23 -4.78 -4.36
N ALA A 411 14.14 -4.62 -5.33
CA ALA A 411 14.13 -3.47 -6.23
C ALA A 411 12.85 -3.44 -7.09
N ARG A 412 12.41 -4.59 -7.60
CA ARG A 412 11.16 -4.72 -8.35
C ARG A 412 9.95 -4.43 -7.49
N ALA A 413 9.92 -4.89 -6.24
CA ALA A 413 8.87 -4.62 -5.27
C ALA A 413 8.73 -3.11 -5.02
N SER A 414 9.85 -2.42 -4.78
CA SER A 414 9.88 -0.96 -4.64
C SER A 414 9.36 -0.23 -5.88
N ALA A 415 9.72 -0.69 -7.08
CA ALA A 415 9.29 -0.09 -8.33
C ALA A 415 7.76 -0.16 -8.56
N VAL A 416 7.10 -1.15 -7.97
CA VAL A 416 5.63 -1.31 -8.01
C VAL A 416 4.93 -0.90 -6.70
N GLY A 417 5.67 -0.34 -5.75
CA GLY A 417 5.14 0.13 -4.47
C GLY A 417 4.69 -0.99 -3.52
N VAL A 418 5.26 -2.18 -3.62
CA VAL A 418 4.90 -3.34 -2.79
C VAL A 418 5.92 -3.55 -1.66
N PRO A 419 5.53 -3.51 -0.37
CA PRO A 419 6.37 -3.93 0.73
C PRO A 419 6.73 -5.42 0.58
N ILE A 420 8.02 -5.75 0.65
CA ILE A 420 8.44 -7.16 0.53
C ILE A 420 7.86 -8.03 1.65
N ALA A 421 7.64 -7.45 2.83
CA ALA A 421 6.98 -8.13 3.95
C ALA A 421 5.51 -8.48 3.66
N ALA A 422 4.80 -7.70 2.84
CA ALA A 422 3.42 -8.00 2.46
C ALA A 422 3.30 -9.21 1.54
N VAL A 423 4.30 -9.44 0.68
CA VAL A 423 4.37 -10.61 -0.21
C VAL A 423 4.34 -11.91 0.60
N TYR A 424 4.96 -11.91 1.77
CA TYR A 424 5.14 -13.09 2.60
C TYR A 424 4.27 -13.09 3.87
N LEU A 425 3.24 -12.25 3.91
CA LEU A 425 2.33 -12.06 5.05
C LEU A 425 1.64 -13.36 5.50
N SER A 426 1.25 -14.21 4.55
CA SER A 426 0.59 -15.48 4.82
C SER A 426 1.54 -16.56 5.36
N GLY A 427 2.85 -16.29 5.36
CA GLY A 427 3.89 -17.28 5.67
C GLY A 427 4.18 -18.25 4.52
N SER A 428 3.68 -17.97 3.31
CA SER A 428 3.88 -18.77 2.09
C SER A 428 5.30 -18.60 1.53
N VAL A 429 6.33 -18.90 2.33
CA VAL A 429 7.69 -18.54 1.95
C VAL A 429 8.59 -19.72 1.68
N VAL A 430 9.32 -19.62 0.57
CA VAL A 430 10.45 -20.45 0.21
C VAL A 430 11.72 -19.78 0.74
N GLY A 431 12.44 -20.44 1.67
CA GLY A 431 13.67 -19.88 2.26
C GLY A 431 13.47 -18.89 3.42
N LEU A 432 12.23 -18.51 3.74
CA LEU A 432 11.87 -17.59 4.83
C LEU A 432 10.67 -18.14 5.64
N SER A 433 10.57 -19.45 5.81
CA SER A 433 9.69 -20.04 6.83
C SER A 433 10.11 -19.56 8.21
N ALA A 434 9.36 -19.85 9.27
CA ALA A 434 9.67 -19.33 10.60
C ALA A 434 11.04 -19.75 11.21
N ALA A 435 11.80 -20.65 10.53
CA ALA A 435 13.24 -20.89 10.73
C ALA A 435 14.18 -20.08 9.78
N GLY A 436 13.72 -19.76 8.57
CA GLY A 436 14.39 -18.95 7.55
C GLY A 436 14.19 -17.44 7.67
N ILE A 437 13.16 -16.96 8.39
CA ILE A 437 13.03 -15.54 8.73
C ILE A 437 14.24 -15.10 9.58
N THR A 438 14.68 -15.94 10.51
CA THR A 438 15.85 -15.69 11.34
C THR A 438 17.19 -15.80 10.61
N SER A 439 17.30 -16.60 9.54
CA SER A 439 18.57 -16.76 8.80
C SER A 439 18.63 -15.95 7.50
N GLY A 440 17.58 -15.92 6.68
CA GLY A 440 17.52 -15.14 5.43
C GLY A 440 17.53 -13.62 5.65
N LEU A 441 16.80 -13.10 6.64
CA LEU A 441 16.81 -11.66 6.97
C LEU A 441 18.07 -11.23 7.73
N ALA A 442 18.64 -12.12 8.54
CA ALA A 442 19.94 -11.88 9.16
C ALA A 442 21.06 -11.81 8.11
N THR A 443 21.03 -12.71 7.11
CA THR A 443 21.96 -12.69 5.95
C THR A 443 21.82 -11.42 5.10
N LEU A 444 20.65 -10.77 5.09
CA LEU A 444 20.40 -9.50 4.41
C LEU A 444 20.63 -8.24 5.27
N GLY A 445 21.03 -8.39 6.54
CA GLY A 445 21.23 -7.25 7.45
C GLY A 445 19.94 -6.54 7.89
N LEU A 446 18.78 -7.17 7.67
CA LEU A 446 17.43 -6.64 7.95
C LEU A 446 16.78 -7.30 9.18
N GLY A 447 17.54 -8.09 9.96
CA GLY A 447 17.08 -8.92 11.07
C GLY A 447 16.39 -8.19 12.25
N GLY A 448 16.15 -6.89 12.16
CA GLY A 448 15.38 -6.12 13.14
C GLY A 448 14.55 -4.96 12.54
N VAL A 449 14.47 -4.83 11.21
CA VAL A 449 14.04 -3.60 10.53
C VAL A 449 12.58 -3.63 10.04
N LEU A 450 11.94 -4.80 9.91
CA LEU A 450 10.61 -4.92 9.28
C LEU A 450 9.40 -4.87 10.24
N GLY A 451 9.60 -4.53 11.51
CA GLY A 451 8.48 -4.28 12.43
C GLY A 451 7.55 -5.47 12.71
N LEU A 452 7.93 -6.71 12.36
CA LEU A 452 7.15 -7.92 12.67
C LEU A 452 7.04 -8.11 14.20
N SER A 453 5.89 -8.57 14.70
CA SER A 453 5.65 -8.72 16.14
C SER A 453 6.63 -9.73 16.77
N SER A 454 7.07 -9.49 18.02
CA SER A 454 8.00 -10.36 18.75
C SER A 454 7.40 -11.72 19.16
N MET A 455 6.13 -11.98 18.82
CA MET A 455 5.44 -13.25 19.08
C MET A 455 5.65 -14.27 17.95
N VAL A 456 6.06 -13.80 16.75
CA VAL A 456 6.29 -14.60 15.53
C VAL A 456 7.50 -15.55 15.66
N THR A 457 8.52 -15.17 16.44
CA THR A 457 9.69 -16.02 16.70
C THR A 457 9.36 -17.31 17.45
N GLY A 458 8.23 -17.39 18.17
CA GLY A 458 7.82 -18.57 18.93
C GLY A 458 7.19 -19.69 18.09
N ILE A 459 6.39 -19.35 17.08
CA ILE A 459 5.77 -20.33 16.17
C ILE A 459 6.82 -20.96 15.23
N GLY A 460 7.93 -20.25 15.01
CA GLY A 460 9.15 -20.75 14.36
C GLY A 460 9.68 -22.06 14.91
N THR A 461 9.64 -22.22 16.23
CA THR A 461 10.29 -23.35 16.89
C THR A 461 9.46 -24.64 16.82
N LEU A 462 8.14 -24.53 16.68
CA LEU A 462 7.25 -25.70 16.64
C LEU A 462 7.25 -26.40 15.27
N ILE A 463 7.36 -25.65 14.17
CA ILE A 463 7.45 -26.22 12.82
C ILE A 463 8.82 -26.88 12.58
N LEU A 464 9.89 -26.43 13.27
CA LEU A 464 11.22 -27.05 13.24
C LEU A 464 11.21 -28.51 13.68
N VAL A 465 10.34 -28.89 14.61
CA VAL A 465 10.18 -30.30 15.02
C VAL A 465 9.50 -31.11 13.92
N GLY A 466 8.53 -30.53 13.19
CA GLY A 466 7.81 -31.22 12.12
C GLY A 466 8.64 -31.45 10.86
N VAL A 467 9.43 -30.46 10.41
CA VAL A 467 10.26 -30.56 9.20
C VAL A 467 11.59 -31.28 9.46
N GLY A 468 12.14 -31.19 10.68
CA GLY A 468 13.31 -31.96 11.10
C GLY A 468 13.07 -33.47 11.05
N VAL A 469 11.84 -33.91 11.32
CA VAL A 469 11.44 -35.33 11.22
C VAL A 469 11.34 -35.79 9.76
N TYR A 470 10.88 -34.93 8.83
CA TYR A 470 10.70 -35.33 7.42
C TYR A 470 12.01 -35.37 6.61
N LYS A 471 12.94 -34.43 6.84
CA LYS A 471 14.28 -34.47 6.20
C LYS A 471 15.28 -35.38 6.95
N GLY A 472 15.08 -35.64 8.25
CA GLY A 472 15.92 -36.56 9.03
C GLY A 472 15.77 -38.04 8.63
N MET A 473 14.64 -38.42 8.03
CA MET A 473 14.39 -39.82 7.63
C MET A 473 15.20 -40.30 6.42
N ASN A 474 15.78 -39.40 5.61
CA ASN A 474 16.68 -39.79 4.51
C ASN A 474 18.16 -39.82 4.92
N TRP A 475 18.51 -39.38 6.14
CA TRP A 475 19.90 -39.28 6.61
C TRP A 475 20.25 -40.28 7.72
N ILE A 476 19.31 -41.14 8.07
CA ILE A 476 19.45 -42.05 9.20
C ILE A 476 19.15 -43.49 8.75
N GLU A 477 20.15 -44.15 8.17
CA GLU A 477 20.23 -45.61 8.20
C GLU A 477 20.52 -46.05 9.65
N LEU A 478 19.49 -46.09 10.49
CA LEU A 478 19.63 -46.66 11.83
C LEU A 478 19.58 -48.20 11.75
N PRO A 479 20.51 -48.91 12.40
CA PRO A 479 20.53 -50.37 12.41
C PRO A 479 19.25 -50.93 13.05
N ARG A 480 18.70 -51.99 12.43
CA ARG A 480 17.43 -52.70 12.74
C ARG A 480 17.21 -53.13 14.20
N VAL A 481 18.20 -52.94 15.07
CA VAL A 481 18.15 -53.27 16.50
C VAL A 481 17.38 -52.21 17.31
N LEU A 482 17.40 -50.94 16.90
CA LEU A 482 16.72 -49.86 17.62
C LEU A 482 15.20 -49.83 17.38
N TRP A 483 14.73 -50.31 16.23
CA TRP A 483 13.29 -50.40 15.92
C TRP A 483 12.54 -51.39 16.82
N ARG A 484 13.20 -52.45 17.30
CA ARG A 484 12.58 -53.44 18.21
C ARG A 484 12.42 -52.92 19.64
N ARG A 485 13.25 -51.97 20.09
CA ARG A 485 13.11 -51.32 21.41
C ARG A 485 12.01 -50.27 21.42
N PHE A 486 11.89 -49.49 20.34
CA PHE A 486 10.83 -48.47 20.22
C PHE A 486 9.42 -49.08 20.18
N LEU A 487 9.24 -50.24 19.53
CA LEU A 487 7.95 -50.93 19.48
C LEU A 487 7.58 -51.66 20.79
N SER A 488 8.55 -52.00 21.65
CA SER A 488 8.26 -52.60 22.97
C SER A 488 7.80 -51.57 24.01
N GLU A 489 8.18 -50.30 23.87
CA GLU A 489 7.78 -49.23 24.79
C GLU A 489 6.41 -48.62 24.43
N LEU A 490 5.95 -48.74 23.18
CA LEU A 490 4.60 -48.32 22.75
C LEU A 490 3.48 -49.34 23.05
N ARG A 491 3.80 -50.47 23.68
CA ARG A 491 2.83 -51.50 24.12
C ARG A 491 2.79 -51.69 25.64
N GLY A 492 3.32 -50.74 26.41
CA GLY A 492 3.23 -50.69 27.88
C GLY A 492 2.12 -49.78 28.35
#